data_AF-A0AAD6YS81-F1
#
_entry.id   AF-A0AAD6YS81-F1
#
_cell.length_a   1.000
_cell.length_b   1.000
_cell.length_c   1.000
_cell.angle_alpha   90.00
_cell.angle_beta   90.00
_cell.angle_gamma   90.00
#
_symmetry.space_group_name_H-M   'P 1'
#
loop_
_entity.id
_entity.type
_entity.pdbx_description
1 polymer ?
#
loop_
_entity_poly.entity_id
_entity_poly.type
_entity_poly.pdbx_seq_one_letter_code
_entity_poly.pdbx_strand_id
1 'polypeptide(L)'
;PVVPNPMYELRMYRWRGSRNRWHRLSSDYNRGDDDVPSAIELVSWNVSFDAPMVALRMEATLRHLEKVVFKCRDGEAPNPCVVMLQEVHSIHGLEAILKDAWVREHFLVTPADTNKWPDDAQYGNVTLVEKSIPVVGAHVLEFGLSIMQRTGVIVDIRLKAPEPHEHDVTLRVINTHLESLPVGNDVRPEQLKLLSKFLKGPGVRGGIIAGDMNPIGPKDSAIPAALGLKDTWRKGDQDERGITWGEQPKTEFPAGRFDKILYLPRKGYRVDEPQRIGVGLRVKSERFPTGSTWTSDHYGL
;
A
#
# COMPACT_ATOMS: atom_id res chain seq x y z
N PRO A 1 3.91 29.32 -11.40
CA PRO A 1 3.11 28.38 -12.23
C PRO A 1 2.42 27.35 -11.34
N VAL A 2 1.10 27.14 -11.47
CA VAL A 2 0.41 26.06 -10.75
C VAL A 2 0.81 24.75 -11.42
N VAL A 3 1.50 23.87 -10.69
CA VAL A 3 1.85 22.54 -11.21
C VAL A 3 0.63 21.63 -11.03
N PRO A 4 0.07 21.06 -12.12
CA PRO A 4 -1.13 20.22 -12.03
C PRO A 4 -0.85 18.94 -11.24
N ASN A 5 -1.88 18.38 -10.60
CA ASN A 5 -1.82 17.04 -10.01
C ASN A 5 -2.80 16.15 -10.77
N PRO A 6 -2.38 15.52 -11.89
CA PRO A 6 -3.25 14.68 -12.70
C PRO A 6 -3.85 13.55 -11.87
N MET A 7 -5.11 13.24 -12.14
CA MET A 7 -5.81 12.13 -11.50
C MET A 7 -6.45 11.28 -12.57
N TYR A 8 -6.17 9.98 -12.51
CA TYR A 8 -6.65 9.02 -13.49
C TYR A 8 -7.50 7.96 -12.80
N GLU A 9 -8.65 7.63 -13.38
CA GLU A 9 -9.43 6.47 -12.97
C GLU A 9 -8.61 5.20 -13.22
N LEU A 10 -8.45 4.35 -12.22
CA LEU A 10 -7.86 3.03 -12.36
C LEU A 10 -8.94 1.97 -12.56
N ARG A 11 -8.53 0.80 -13.05
CA ARG A 11 -9.40 -0.36 -13.15
C ARG A 11 -8.85 -1.45 -12.24
N MET A 12 -9.75 -2.19 -11.61
CA MET A 12 -9.39 -3.42 -10.93
C MET A 12 -9.25 -4.54 -11.96
N TYR A 13 -8.27 -5.41 -11.75
CA TYR A 13 -8.06 -6.58 -12.59
C TYR A 13 -8.17 -7.84 -11.77
N ARG A 14 -8.83 -8.86 -12.32
CA ARG A 14 -8.83 -10.22 -11.75
C ARG A 14 -8.20 -11.19 -12.73
N TRP A 15 -7.50 -12.19 -12.24
CA TRP A 15 -7.08 -13.30 -13.08
C TRP A 15 -8.29 -14.15 -13.47
N ARG A 16 -8.40 -14.53 -14.74
CA ARG A 16 -9.36 -15.53 -15.22
C ARG A 16 -8.60 -16.76 -15.68
N GLY A 17 -8.55 -17.79 -14.83
CA GLY A 17 -7.87 -19.07 -15.12
C GLY A 17 -8.33 -19.70 -16.45
N SER A 18 -9.64 -19.69 -16.71
CA SER A 18 -10.21 -20.23 -17.97
C SER A 18 -9.75 -19.53 -19.25
N ARG A 19 -9.19 -18.32 -19.15
CA ARG A 19 -8.67 -17.55 -20.29
C ARG A 19 -7.17 -17.30 -20.18
N ASN A 20 -6.51 -17.84 -19.14
CA ASN A 20 -5.10 -17.63 -18.83
C ASN A 20 -4.66 -16.16 -18.96
N ARG A 21 -5.49 -15.22 -18.48
CA ARG A 21 -5.21 -13.78 -18.59
C ARG A 21 -5.82 -12.96 -17.45
N TRP A 22 -5.19 -11.82 -17.18
CA TRP A 22 -5.78 -10.76 -16.38
C TRP A 22 -6.94 -10.12 -17.14
N HIS A 23 -8.05 -9.94 -16.45
CA HIS A 23 -9.27 -9.38 -17.01
C HIS A 23 -9.66 -8.13 -16.23
N ARG A 24 -9.74 -7.03 -16.97
CA ARG A 24 -10.27 -5.76 -16.49
C ARG A 24 -11.71 -5.94 -16.03
N LEU A 25 -12.00 -5.51 -14.82
CA LEU A 25 -13.34 -5.55 -14.25
C LEU A 25 -14.21 -4.40 -14.77
N SER A 26 -15.49 -4.69 -14.91
CA SER A 26 -16.52 -3.67 -15.08
C SER A 26 -16.75 -2.93 -13.77
N SER A 27 -17.33 -1.73 -13.85
CA SER A 27 -17.56 -0.88 -12.68
C SER A 27 -18.51 -1.50 -11.66
N ASP A 28 -19.36 -2.44 -12.06
CA ASP A 28 -20.37 -3.13 -11.23
C ASP A 28 -19.86 -4.43 -10.59
N TYR A 29 -18.59 -4.79 -10.80
CA TYR A 29 -18.04 -6.04 -10.27
C TYR A 29 -18.13 -6.12 -8.73
N ASN A 30 -18.71 -7.21 -8.23
CA ASN A 30 -18.85 -7.53 -6.81
C ASN A 30 -19.55 -6.42 -6.00
N ARG A 31 -20.41 -5.62 -6.63
CA ARG A 31 -21.20 -4.56 -5.96
C ARG A 31 -22.58 -5.04 -5.45
N GLY A 32 -22.96 -6.29 -5.69
CA GLY A 32 -24.22 -6.87 -5.19
C GLY A 32 -24.23 -7.01 -3.65
N ASP A 33 -25.38 -7.37 -3.05
CA ASP A 33 -25.56 -7.49 -1.59
C ASP A 33 -24.88 -8.74 -0.98
N ASP A 34 -23.92 -9.34 -1.68
CA ASP A 34 -23.13 -10.47 -1.16
C ASP A 34 -22.39 -10.06 0.13
N ASP A 35 -22.11 -11.05 1.00
CA ASP A 35 -21.56 -10.91 2.36
C ASP A 35 -20.41 -9.88 2.46
N VAL A 36 -20.78 -8.63 2.75
CA VAL A 36 -19.84 -7.50 2.81
C VAL A 36 -19.08 -7.59 4.13
N PRO A 37 -17.73 -7.57 4.11
CA PRO A 37 -16.97 -7.71 5.33
C PRO A 37 -17.19 -6.50 6.26
N SER A 38 -17.25 -6.76 7.56
CA SER A 38 -17.33 -5.72 8.59
C SER A 38 -15.95 -5.21 9.03
N ALA A 39 -14.89 -5.95 8.70
CA ALA A 39 -13.50 -5.62 9.01
C ALA A 39 -12.58 -6.14 7.90
N ILE A 40 -11.41 -5.52 7.77
CA ILE A 40 -10.34 -5.99 6.89
C ILE A 40 -9.00 -5.99 7.62
N GLU A 41 -8.09 -6.85 7.19
CA GLU A 41 -6.67 -6.75 7.51
C GLU A 41 -5.97 -5.82 6.50
N LEU A 42 -5.03 -5.00 6.96
CA LEU A 42 -4.32 -4.04 6.12
C LEU A 42 -2.82 -4.27 6.23
N VAL A 43 -2.15 -4.40 5.09
CA VAL A 43 -0.69 -4.49 5.00
C VAL A 43 -0.14 -3.30 4.23
N SER A 44 0.95 -2.72 4.69
CA SER A 44 1.72 -1.70 3.98
C SER A 44 3.20 -2.07 3.94
N TRP A 45 3.82 -2.10 2.76
CA TRP A 45 5.23 -2.45 2.65
C TRP A 45 5.93 -1.82 1.45
N ASN A 46 6.96 -1.01 1.70
CA ASN A 46 7.95 -0.67 0.69
C ASN A 46 8.81 -1.90 0.36
N VAL A 47 8.85 -2.31 -0.91
CA VAL A 47 9.51 -3.55 -1.36
C VAL A 47 10.86 -3.31 -2.08
N SER A 48 11.44 -2.12 -1.95
CA SER A 48 12.78 -1.74 -2.42
C SER A 48 12.98 -2.03 -3.91
N PHE A 49 12.57 -1.15 -4.83
CA PHE A 49 12.56 -1.49 -6.27
C PHE A 49 13.98 -1.69 -6.84
N ASP A 50 14.97 -1.01 -6.24
CA ASP A 50 16.32 -0.85 -6.75
C ASP A 50 17.27 -1.99 -6.35
N ALA A 51 16.91 -2.76 -5.32
CA ALA A 51 17.74 -3.87 -4.86
C ALA A 51 17.76 -5.04 -5.86
N PRO A 52 18.89 -5.76 -6.01
CA PRO A 52 19.03 -6.84 -7.00
C PRO A 52 18.01 -7.97 -6.84
N MET A 53 17.83 -8.74 -7.91
CA MET A 53 16.94 -9.91 -7.97
C MET A 53 15.49 -9.61 -7.54
N VAL A 54 14.97 -8.49 -8.04
CA VAL A 54 13.61 -7.99 -7.81
C VAL A 54 12.54 -9.08 -7.79
N ALA A 55 12.48 -9.94 -8.82
CA ALA A 55 11.45 -10.98 -8.92
C ALA A 55 11.54 -12.00 -7.76
N LEU A 56 12.75 -12.48 -7.44
CA LEU A 56 12.96 -13.44 -6.36
C LEU A 56 12.59 -12.85 -4.99
N ARG A 57 12.94 -11.58 -4.76
CA ARG A 57 12.56 -10.88 -3.52
C ARG A 57 11.05 -10.69 -3.43
N MET A 58 10.40 -10.28 -4.53
CA MET A 58 8.96 -10.11 -4.58
C MET A 58 8.22 -11.43 -4.34
N GLU A 59 8.65 -12.53 -4.95
CA GLU A 59 8.10 -13.87 -4.69
C GLU A 59 8.20 -14.25 -3.21
N ALA A 60 9.36 -14.04 -2.58
CA ALA A 60 9.55 -14.32 -1.16
C ALA A 60 8.72 -13.41 -0.25
N THR A 61 8.56 -12.13 -0.62
CA THR A 61 7.64 -11.20 0.03
C THR A 61 6.20 -11.72 -0.01
N LEU A 62 5.71 -12.13 -1.18
CA LEU A 62 4.36 -12.69 -1.33
C LEU A 62 4.18 -13.99 -0.55
N ARG A 63 5.18 -14.89 -0.55
CA ARG A 63 5.14 -16.11 0.27
C ARG A 63 5.13 -15.81 1.76
N HIS A 64 5.85 -14.80 2.22
CA HIS A 64 5.82 -14.38 3.62
C HIS A 64 4.44 -13.83 4.00
N LEU A 65 3.86 -12.98 3.14
CA LEU A 65 2.49 -12.48 3.35
C LEU A 65 1.49 -13.64 3.45
N GLU A 66 1.50 -14.55 2.49
CA GLU A 66 0.61 -15.72 2.48
C GLU A 66 0.78 -16.59 3.73
N LYS A 67 2.00 -17.10 3.98
CA LYS A 67 2.22 -18.18 4.96
C LYS A 67 2.44 -17.71 6.38
N VAL A 68 2.98 -16.51 6.57
CA VAL A 68 3.39 -16.02 7.90
C VAL A 68 2.44 -14.94 8.41
N VAL A 69 2.11 -13.97 7.56
CA VAL A 69 1.25 -12.84 7.96
C VAL A 69 -0.21 -13.27 7.99
N PHE A 70 -0.75 -13.70 6.85
CA PHE A 70 -2.14 -14.14 6.74
C PHE A 70 -2.35 -15.60 7.17
N LYS A 71 -1.26 -16.36 7.35
CA LYS A 71 -1.28 -17.75 7.85
C LYS A 71 -2.17 -18.68 7.00
N CYS A 72 -2.24 -18.42 5.70
CA CYS A 72 -3.02 -19.20 4.75
C CYS A 72 -2.46 -20.63 4.66
N ARG A 73 -3.34 -21.63 4.76
CA ARG A 73 -3.02 -23.00 4.34
C ARG A 73 -2.96 -23.06 2.81
N ASP A 74 -2.42 -24.14 2.27
CA ASP A 74 -2.34 -24.32 0.82
C ASP A 74 -3.74 -24.31 0.18
N GLY A 75 -3.95 -23.38 -0.75
CA GLY A 75 -5.24 -23.17 -1.44
C GLY A 75 -6.29 -22.38 -0.63
N GLU A 76 -5.95 -21.92 0.58
CA GLU A 76 -6.87 -21.14 1.41
C GLU A 76 -6.72 -19.64 1.13
N ALA A 77 -7.85 -18.96 0.99
CA ALA A 77 -7.88 -17.50 0.89
C ALA A 77 -7.48 -16.87 2.23
N PRO A 78 -6.82 -15.69 2.24
CA PRO A 78 -6.69 -14.91 3.46
C PRO A 78 -8.07 -14.41 3.90
N ASN A 79 -8.19 -13.97 5.16
CA ASN A 79 -9.31 -13.13 5.58
C ASN A 79 -9.39 -11.89 4.67
N PRO A 80 -10.55 -11.20 4.60
CA PRO A 80 -10.68 -9.97 3.82
C PRO A 80 -9.53 -9.01 4.12
N CYS A 81 -8.67 -8.74 3.14
CA CYS A 81 -7.49 -7.91 3.34
C CYS A 81 -7.13 -7.01 2.15
N VAL A 82 -6.38 -5.95 2.44
CA VAL A 82 -5.80 -5.04 1.46
C VAL A 82 -4.30 -4.97 1.67
N VAL A 83 -3.53 -5.27 0.62
CA VAL A 83 -2.06 -5.21 0.63
C VAL A 83 -1.61 -4.04 -0.22
N MET A 84 -0.88 -3.11 0.38
CA MET A 84 -0.37 -1.90 -0.25
C MET A 84 1.15 -2.00 -0.38
N LEU A 85 1.63 -2.13 -1.61
CA LEU A 85 3.05 -2.21 -1.90
C LEU A 85 3.54 -0.89 -2.50
N GLN A 86 4.63 -0.37 -1.96
CA GLN A 86 5.38 0.76 -2.52
C GLN A 86 6.66 0.25 -3.17
N GLU A 87 7.24 1.03 -4.08
CA GLU A 87 8.46 0.65 -4.81
C GLU A 87 8.35 -0.70 -5.53
N VAL A 88 7.20 -0.98 -6.13
CA VAL A 88 7.10 -2.10 -7.07
C VAL A 88 7.83 -1.71 -8.35
N HIS A 89 8.92 -2.40 -8.66
CA HIS A 89 9.64 -2.22 -9.92
C HIS A 89 8.71 -2.48 -11.12
N SER A 90 8.73 -1.58 -12.11
CA SER A 90 7.79 -1.49 -13.23
C SER A 90 7.70 -2.77 -14.07
N ILE A 91 8.83 -3.43 -14.29
CA ILE A 91 8.91 -4.69 -15.04
C ILE A 91 8.88 -5.90 -14.10
N HIS A 92 10.01 -6.21 -13.46
CA HIS A 92 10.19 -7.49 -12.77
C HIS A 92 9.34 -7.66 -11.51
N GLY A 93 9.09 -6.57 -10.77
CA GLY A 93 8.28 -6.60 -9.56
C GLY A 93 6.81 -6.81 -9.89
N LEU A 94 6.28 -6.00 -10.82
CA LEU A 94 4.91 -6.13 -11.28
C LEU A 94 4.65 -7.48 -11.97
N GLU A 95 5.59 -7.95 -12.79
CA GLU A 95 5.49 -9.27 -13.43
C GLU A 95 5.43 -10.41 -12.40
N ALA A 96 6.27 -10.37 -11.36
CA ALA A 96 6.25 -11.37 -10.28
C ALA A 96 4.88 -11.40 -9.57
N ILE A 97 4.34 -10.23 -9.20
CA ILE A 97 2.99 -10.11 -8.60
C ILE A 97 1.93 -10.71 -9.52
N LEU A 98 1.95 -10.36 -10.82
CA LEU A 98 0.92 -10.79 -11.78
C LEU A 98 1.06 -12.26 -12.19
N LYS A 99 2.20 -12.91 -11.93
CA LYS A 99 2.43 -14.34 -12.18
C LYS A 99 2.17 -15.21 -10.96
N ASP A 100 2.25 -14.65 -9.76
CA ASP A 100 2.06 -15.37 -8.51
C ASP A 100 0.69 -16.05 -8.43
N ALA A 101 0.69 -17.35 -8.07
CA ALA A 101 -0.51 -18.17 -8.04
C ALA A 101 -1.51 -17.73 -6.96
N TRP A 102 -1.02 -17.37 -5.78
CA TRP A 102 -1.86 -16.91 -4.66
C TRP A 102 -2.51 -15.57 -4.97
N VAL A 103 -1.74 -14.64 -5.57
CA VAL A 103 -2.28 -13.35 -6.04
C VAL A 103 -3.36 -13.57 -7.10
N ARG A 104 -3.10 -14.39 -8.11
CA ARG A 104 -4.08 -14.73 -9.16
C ARG A 104 -5.36 -15.34 -8.59
N GLU A 105 -5.22 -16.19 -7.58
CA GLU A 105 -6.33 -16.94 -7.02
C GLU A 105 -7.21 -16.10 -6.08
N HIS A 106 -6.61 -15.22 -5.27
CA HIS A 106 -7.35 -14.56 -4.18
C HIS A 106 -7.48 -13.04 -4.29
N PHE A 107 -6.76 -12.39 -5.20
CA PHE A 107 -6.72 -10.92 -5.23
C PHE A 107 -7.23 -10.29 -6.53
N LEU A 108 -7.77 -9.09 -6.36
CA LEU A 108 -7.87 -8.06 -7.38
C LEU A 108 -6.60 -7.19 -7.32
N VAL A 109 -6.11 -6.73 -8.47
CA VAL A 109 -4.86 -5.94 -8.56
C VAL A 109 -5.13 -4.60 -9.22
N THR A 110 -4.54 -3.53 -8.67
CA THR A 110 -4.49 -2.22 -9.33
C THR A 110 -3.29 -1.36 -8.87
N PRO A 111 -2.62 -0.63 -9.79
CA PRO A 111 -2.60 -0.85 -11.23
C PRO A 111 -2.06 -2.25 -11.58
N ALA A 112 -2.52 -2.83 -12.69
CA ALA A 112 -1.99 -4.10 -13.22
C ALA A 112 -1.08 -3.90 -14.45
N ASP A 113 -0.78 -2.65 -14.77
CA ASP A 113 0.10 -2.19 -15.83
C ASP A 113 0.64 -0.80 -15.45
N THR A 114 1.64 -0.32 -16.18
CA THR A 114 2.35 0.94 -15.89
C THR A 114 1.80 2.13 -16.67
N ASN A 115 0.71 1.97 -17.44
CA ASN A 115 0.23 3.02 -18.37
C ASN A 115 -0.27 4.30 -17.68
N LYS A 116 -0.52 4.24 -16.36
CA LYS A 116 -0.97 5.37 -15.53
C LYS A 116 0.01 5.68 -14.41
N TRP A 117 1.23 5.16 -14.53
CA TRP A 117 2.33 5.64 -13.70
C TRP A 117 2.87 6.94 -14.32
N PRO A 118 3.59 7.77 -13.56
CA PRO A 118 4.22 8.95 -14.13
C PRO A 118 5.18 8.56 -15.26
N ASP A 119 5.40 9.47 -16.19
CA ASP A 119 6.27 9.23 -17.33
C ASP A 119 7.68 8.82 -16.86
N ASP A 120 8.27 7.85 -17.58
CA ASP A 120 9.58 7.26 -17.30
C ASP A 120 9.75 6.60 -15.91
N ALA A 121 8.66 6.36 -15.17
CA ALA A 121 8.71 5.74 -13.85
C ALA A 121 9.26 4.30 -13.91
N GLN A 122 10.33 4.06 -13.16
CA GLN A 122 10.94 2.72 -13.01
C GLN A 122 10.27 1.89 -11.90
N TYR A 123 9.46 2.53 -11.06
CA TYR A 123 8.75 1.91 -9.96
C TYR A 123 7.44 2.65 -9.69
N GLY A 124 6.57 2.04 -8.88
CA GLY A 124 5.29 2.61 -8.52
C GLY A 124 4.63 1.87 -7.36
N ASN A 125 3.37 2.23 -7.11
CA ASN A 125 2.58 1.65 -6.03
C ASN A 125 1.55 0.67 -6.61
N VAL A 126 1.41 -0.50 -5.97
CA VAL A 126 0.42 -1.52 -6.34
C VAL A 126 -0.41 -1.88 -5.12
N THR A 127 -1.71 -1.98 -5.31
CA THR A 127 -2.66 -2.39 -4.27
C THR A 127 -3.33 -3.70 -4.67
N LEU A 128 -3.26 -4.68 -3.78
CA LEU A 128 -3.99 -5.94 -3.88
C LEU A 128 -5.19 -5.86 -2.94
N VAL A 129 -6.37 -6.24 -3.44
CA VAL A 129 -7.60 -6.30 -2.64
C VAL A 129 -8.12 -7.73 -2.69
N GLU A 130 -8.30 -8.38 -1.55
CA GLU A 130 -8.88 -9.72 -1.49
C GLU A 130 -10.29 -9.73 -2.12
N LYS A 131 -10.59 -10.77 -2.90
CA LYS A 131 -11.73 -10.81 -3.82
C LYS A 131 -13.10 -10.77 -3.13
N SER A 132 -13.21 -11.12 -1.85
CA SER A 132 -14.48 -10.99 -1.10
C SER A 132 -14.85 -9.53 -0.85
N ILE A 133 -13.88 -8.60 -0.86
CA ILE A 133 -14.13 -7.18 -0.60
C ILE A 133 -14.76 -6.52 -1.85
N PRO A 134 -15.94 -5.91 -1.74
CA PRO A 134 -16.51 -5.11 -2.81
C PRO A 134 -15.66 -3.85 -3.06
N VAL A 135 -15.18 -3.67 -4.30
CA VAL A 135 -14.48 -2.45 -4.71
C VAL A 135 -15.44 -1.52 -5.43
N VAL A 136 -15.62 -0.33 -4.87
CA VAL A 136 -16.46 0.73 -5.44
C VAL A 136 -15.70 1.47 -6.53
N GLY A 137 -14.42 1.75 -6.36
CA GLY A 137 -13.65 2.49 -7.36
C GLY A 137 -12.17 2.50 -7.06
N ALA A 138 -11.38 2.84 -8.08
CA ALA A 138 -9.95 3.00 -7.93
C ALA A 138 -9.46 4.18 -8.77
N HIS A 139 -8.48 4.92 -8.26
CA HIS A 139 -7.86 6.05 -8.92
C HIS A 139 -6.37 6.10 -8.58
N VAL A 140 -5.59 6.79 -9.41
CA VAL A 140 -4.23 7.18 -9.08
C VAL A 140 -4.11 8.68 -9.21
N LEU A 141 -3.48 9.29 -8.22
CA LEU A 141 -3.11 10.69 -8.20
C LEU A 141 -1.61 10.81 -8.42
N GLU A 142 -1.21 11.55 -9.44
CA GLU A 142 0.16 11.95 -9.68
C GLU A 142 0.45 13.28 -8.96
N PHE A 143 1.52 13.31 -8.16
CA PHE A 143 1.91 14.53 -7.47
C PHE A 143 2.70 15.43 -8.39
N GLY A 144 2.14 16.57 -8.78
CA GLY A 144 2.78 17.49 -9.73
C GLY A 144 4.13 18.03 -9.24
N LEU A 145 4.28 18.22 -7.93
CA LEU A 145 5.52 18.72 -7.33
C LEU A 145 6.56 17.61 -7.10
N SER A 146 6.24 16.36 -7.44
CA SER A 146 7.17 15.26 -7.27
C SER A 146 8.30 15.33 -8.28
N ILE A 147 9.52 15.11 -7.82
CA ILE A 147 10.70 14.89 -8.69
C ILE A 147 11.12 13.42 -8.72
N MET A 148 10.46 12.57 -7.93
CA MET A 148 10.70 11.14 -7.83
C MET A 148 9.50 10.29 -8.29
N GLN A 149 8.69 10.79 -9.23
CA GLN A 149 7.53 10.07 -9.79
C GLN A 149 6.54 9.50 -8.72
N ARG A 150 6.29 10.25 -7.65
CA ARG A 150 5.44 9.86 -6.53
C ARG A 150 3.95 9.91 -6.88
N THR A 151 3.20 8.95 -6.34
CA THR A 151 1.75 8.84 -6.54
C THR A 151 0.99 8.44 -5.27
N GLY A 152 -0.33 8.65 -5.29
CA GLY A 152 -1.27 8.03 -4.37
C GLY A 152 -2.25 7.12 -5.12
N VAL A 153 -2.19 5.81 -4.87
CA VAL A 153 -3.17 4.83 -5.38
C VAL A 153 -4.33 4.78 -4.40
N ILE A 154 -5.50 5.20 -4.86
CA ILE A 154 -6.72 5.38 -4.07
C ILE A 154 -7.68 4.25 -4.44
N VAL A 155 -8.10 3.46 -3.46
CA VAL A 155 -9.09 2.38 -3.62
C VAL A 155 -10.24 2.59 -2.65
N ASP A 156 -11.45 2.59 -3.17
CA ASP A 156 -12.69 2.69 -2.39
C ASP A 156 -13.27 1.30 -2.21
N ILE A 157 -13.38 0.84 -0.97
CA ILE A 157 -13.93 -0.47 -0.59
C ILE A 157 -15.23 -0.31 0.18
N ARG A 158 -16.15 -1.25 0.04
CA ARG A 158 -17.39 -1.27 0.83
C ARG A 158 -17.22 -2.18 2.04
N LEU A 159 -17.64 -1.70 3.20
CA LEU A 159 -17.65 -2.43 4.46
C LEU A 159 -19.03 -2.35 5.10
N LYS A 160 -19.41 -3.41 5.81
CA LYS A 160 -20.65 -3.43 6.58
C LYS A 160 -20.58 -2.45 7.74
N ALA A 161 -21.59 -1.62 7.90
CA ALA A 161 -21.68 -0.71 9.03
C ALA A 161 -22.18 -1.45 10.28
N PRO A 162 -21.73 -1.06 11.50
CA PRO A 162 -22.28 -1.60 12.73
C PRO A 162 -23.72 -1.12 12.94
N GLU A 163 -24.56 -1.96 13.55
CA GLU A 163 -25.92 -1.61 13.93
C GLU A 163 -25.96 -0.32 14.80
N PRO A 164 -26.98 0.54 14.66
CA PRO A 164 -28.20 0.39 13.87
C PRO A 164 -28.08 0.96 12.43
N HIS A 165 -26.86 1.10 11.88
CA HIS A 165 -26.72 1.66 10.54
C HIS A 165 -27.22 0.62 9.51
N GLU A 166 -28.28 0.97 8.79
CA GLU A 166 -28.96 0.06 7.84
C GLU A 166 -28.23 -0.13 6.51
N HIS A 167 -27.14 0.63 6.28
CA HIS A 167 -26.44 0.64 5.00
C HIS A 167 -24.93 0.50 5.18
N ASP A 168 -24.34 -0.28 4.27
CA ASP A 168 -22.90 -0.37 4.11
C ASP A 168 -22.25 1.00 3.89
N VAL A 169 -20.98 1.09 4.28
CA VAL A 169 -20.18 2.30 4.15
C VAL A 169 -19.02 2.08 3.19
N THR A 170 -18.72 3.10 2.40
CA THR A 170 -17.49 3.13 1.60
C THR A 170 -16.34 3.68 2.44
N LEU A 171 -15.28 2.90 2.62
CA LEU A 171 -14.01 3.30 3.20
C LEU A 171 -12.98 3.50 2.09
N ARG A 172 -12.21 4.58 2.16
CA ARG A 172 -11.12 4.86 1.22
C ARG A 172 -9.79 4.39 1.77
N VAL A 173 -9.04 3.63 0.99
CA VAL A 173 -7.67 3.20 1.31
C VAL A 173 -6.71 3.82 0.30
N ILE A 174 -5.69 4.52 0.78
CA ILE A 174 -4.74 5.25 -0.06
C ILE A 174 -3.33 4.70 0.19
N ASN A 175 -2.77 4.01 -0.80
CA ASN A 175 -1.39 3.55 -0.84
C ASN A 175 -0.51 4.66 -1.43
N THR A 176 0.51 5.11 -0.71
CA THR A 176 1.41 6.16 -1.20
C THR A 176 2.86 5.93 -0.80
N HIS A 177 3.77 6.55 -1.54
CA HIS A 177 5.15 6.74 -1.15
C HIS A 177 5.42 8.23 -1.33
N LEU A 178 5.65 8.94 -0.23
CA LEU A 178 5.94 10.39 -0.25
C LEU A 178 7.38 10.69 -0.66
N GLU A 179 7.64 11.93 -1.03
CA GLU A 179 8.97 12.38 -1.50
C GLU A 179 10.09 12.00 -0.51
N SER A 180 11.07 11.23 -0.97
CA SER A 180 12.23 10.84 -0.16
C SER A 180 13.27 11.95 -0.06
N LEU A 181 14.29 11.69 0.76
CA LEU A 181 15.45 12.54 0.97
C LEU A 181 15.09 13.94 1.56
N PRO A 182 16.10 14.72 2.00
CA PRO A 182 15.86 16.08 2.49
C PRO A 182 15.26 17.03 1.46
N VAL A 183 15.46 16.79 0.15
CA VAL A 183 14.84 17.57 -0.93
C VAL A 183 13.30 17.48 -0.89
N GLY A 184 12.76 16.38 -0.36
CA GLY A 184 11.33 16.20 -0.19
C GLY A 184 10.69 16.95 0.98
N ASN A 185 11.48 17.59 1.86
CA ASN A 185 10.98 18.21 3.10
C ASN A 185 9.81 19.18 2.89
N ASP A 186 9.85 19.98 1.83
CA ASP A 186 8.80 20.95 1.52
C ASP A 186 7.67 20.37 0.66
N VAL A 187 7.91 19.22 0.03
CA VAL A 187 6.96 18.55 -0.88
C VAL A 187 6.02 17.60 -0.13
N ARG A 188 6.56 16.80 0.81
CA ARG A 188 5.78 15.81 1.58
C ARG A 188 4.55 16.41 2.30
N PRO A 189 4.61 17.60 2.93
CA PRO A 189 3.43 18.21 3.55
C PRO A 189 2.31 18.46 2.55
N GLU A 190 2.62 18.95 1.35
CA GLU A 190 1.60 19.23 0.33
C GLU A 190 1.07 17.94 -0.30
N GLN A 191 1.91 16.91 -0.49
CA GLN A 191 1.47 15.58 -0.93
C GLN A 191 0.47 14.97 0.06
N LEU A 192 0.84 14.88 1.35
CA LEU A 192 -0.03 14.29 2.36
C LEU A 192 -1.30 15.12 2.58
N LYS A 193 -1.21 16.45 2.50
CA LYS A 193 -2.35 17.36 2.54
C LYS A 193 -3.31 17.09 1.39
N LEU A 194 -2.80 16.89 0.17
CA LEU A 194 -3.61 16.57 -0.99
C LEU A 194 -4.35 15.25 -0.79
N LEU A 195 -3.66 14.19 -0.36
CA LEU A 195 -4.27 12.90 -0.04
C LEU A 195 -5.33 13.00 1.06
N SER A 196 -5.09 13.79 2.11
CA SER A 196 -6.01 13.94 3.25
C SER A 196 -7.38 14.49 2.84
N LYS A 197 -7.45 15.28 1.76
CA LYS A 197 -8.70 15.82 1.22
C LYS A 197 -9.60 14.71 0.66
N PHE A 198 -9.00 13.67 0.08
CA PHE A 198 -9.76 12.54 -0.46
C PHE A 198 -10.47 11.73 0.62
N LEU A 199 -10.02 11.78 1.89
CA LEU A 199 -10.72 11.10 2.99
C LEU A 199 -12.02 11.79 3.42
N LYS A 200 -12.30 13.01 2.91
CA LYS A 200 -13.46 13.84 3.29
C LYS A 200 -14.44 14.08 2.13
N GLY A 201 -14.25 13.38 1.01
CA GLY A 201 -15.06 13.57 -0.20
C GLY A 201 -16.50 13.01 -0.10
N PRO A 202 -17.38 13.39 -1.05
CA PRO A 202 -18.71 12.79 -1.14
C PRO A 202 -18.60 11.29 -1.44
N GLY A 203 -19.54 10.50 -0.90
CA GLY A 203 -19.60 9.06 -1.14
C GLY A 203 -18.61 8.21 -0.34
N VAL A 204 -17.75 8.80 0.48
CA VAL A 204 -16.85 8.06 1.40
C VAL A 204 -17.11 8.44 2.85
N ARG A 205 -17.03 7.46 3.75
CA ARG A 205 -17.20 7.69 5.19
C ARG A 205 -15.98 8.35 5.81
N GLY A 206 -14.80 7.97 5.32
CA GLY A 206 -13.48 8.30 5.82
C GLY A 206 -12.46 7.40 5.14
N GLY A 207 -11.32 7.18 5.78
CA GLY A 207 -10.35 6.24 5.23
C GLY A 207 -8.99 6.29 5.90
N ILE A 208 -8.08 5.60 5.23
CA ILE A 208 -6.71 5.34 5.64
C ILE A 208 -5.76 5.80 4.54
N ILE A 209 -4.66 6.43 4.93
CA ILE A 209 -3.50 6.69 4.08
C ILE A 209 -2.32 5.94 4.70
N ALA A 210 -1.68 5.09 3.92
CA ALA A 210 -0.62 4.24 4.42
C ALA A 210 0.47 4.03 3.36
N GLY A 211 1.67 3.73 3.84
CA GLY A 211 2.86 3.58 3.02
C GLY A 211 4.07 4.27 3.64
N ASP A 212 5.09 4.44 2.81
CA ASP A 212 6.33 5.11 3.19
C ASP A 212 6.13 6.64 3.16
N MET A 213 6.13 7.24 4.34
CA MET A 213 5.92 8.67 4.51
C MET A 213 7.23 9.46 4.51
N ASN A 214 8.40 8.81 4.50
CA ASN A 214 9.71 9.46 4.56
C ASN A 214 9.82 10.65 5.54
N PRO A 215 9.46 10.51 6.83
CA PRO A 215 9.45 11.61 7.79
C PRO A 215 10.87 11.97 8.26
N ILE A 216 11.67 12.51 7.33
CA ILE A 216 13.11 12.80 7.50
C ILE A 216 13.34 14.14 8.23
N GLY A 217 12.48 15.13 7.97
CA GLY A 217 12.58 16.48 8.50
C GLY A 217 11.84 16.65 9.83
N PRO A 218 12.23 17.64 10.65
CA PRO A 218 11.63 17.86 11.97
C PRO A 218 10.13 18.21 11.90
N LYS A 219 9.67 18.75 10.77
CA LYS A 219 8.26 19.11 10.55
C LYS A 219 7.38 17.90 10.22
N ASP A 220 7.96 16.78 9.75
CA ASP A 220 7.17 15.68 9.20
C ASP A 220 6.29 14.99 10.24
N SER A 221 6.79 14.89 11.47
CA SER A 221 6.05 14.30 12.60
C SER A 221 4.73 15.03 12.92
N ALA A 222 4.65 16.34 12.63
CA ALA A 222 3.48 17.17 12.93
C ALA A 222 2.45 17.21 11.79
N ILE A 223 2.83 16.83 10.57
CA ILE A 223 1.95 16.92 9.38
C ILE A 223 0.63 16.15 9.59
N PRO A 224 0.62 14.88 10.06
CA PRO A 224 -0.62 14.14 10.19
C PRO A 224 -1.62 14.84 11.12
N ALA A 225 -1.16 15.30 12.29
CA ALA A 225 -1.99 16.00 13.26
C ALA A 225 -2.54 17.31 12.70
N ALA A 226 -1.72 18.09 11.98
CA ALA A 226 -2.14 19.34 11.34
C ALA A 226 -3.25 19.14 10.28
N LEU A 227 -3.30 17.96 9.66
CA LEU A 227 -4.33 17.57 8.68
C LEU A 227 -5.57 16.94 9.32
N GLY A 228 -5.56 16.78 10.64
CA GLY A 228 -6.61 16.11 11.41
C GLY A 228 -6.59 14.59 11.27
N LEU A 229 -5.46 14.01 10.86
CA LEU A 229 -5.23 12.57 10.82
C LEU A 229 -4.67 12.10 12.15
N LYS A 230 -4.91 10.83 12.47
CA LYS A 230 -4.25 10.12 13.56
C LYS A 230 -3.35 9.03 13.00
N ASP A 231 -2.22 8.87 13.66
CA ASP A 231 -1.36 7.69 13.46
C ASP A 231 -1.93 6.50 14.25
N THR A 232 -1.89 5.31 13.67
CA THR A 232 -2.24 4.08 14.38
C THR A 232 -1.19 3.73 15.44
N TRP A 233 0.07 4.08 15.20
CA TRP A 233 1.15 3.95 16.18
C TRP A 233 1.14 5.12 17.17
N ARG A 234 0.73 4.85 18.40
CA ARG A 234 0.49 5.91 19.40
C ARG A 234 1.70 6.24 20.26
N LYS A 235 2.76 5.43 20.18
CA LYS A 235 3.94 5.53 21.04
C LYS A 235 4.97 6.56 20.55
N GLY A 236 4.72 7.17 19.39
CA GLY A 236 5.57 8.21 18.79
C GLY A 236 6.70 7.65 17.93
N ASP A 237 7.35 8.55 17.20
CA ASP A 237 8.38 8.21 16.19
C ASP A 237 9.73 7.83 16.80
N GLN A 238 9.92 8.08 18.10
CA GLN A 238 11.15 7.73 18.83
C GLN A 238 11.09 6.33 19.48
N ASP A 239 9.95 5.63 19.41
CA ASP A 239 9.85 4.27 19.91
C ASP A 239 10.49 3.29 18.92
N GLU A 240 11.58 2.63 19.33
CA GLU A 240 12.34 1.67 18.51
C GLU A 240 11.49 0.51 17.98
N ARG A 241 10.41 0.14 18.70
CA ARG A 241 9.48 -0.90 18.24
C ARG A 241 8.67 -0.47 17.02
N GLY A 242 8.58 0.83 16.78
CA GLY A 242 7.96 1.42 15.61
C GLY A 242 8.93 1.65 14.45
N ILE A 243 10.24 1.41 14.60
CA ILE A 243 11.20 1.54 13.49
C ILE A 243 10.81 0.58 12.37
N THR A 244 10.74 1.10 11.14
CA THR A 244 10.44 0.34 9.92
C THR A 244 11.57 0.39 8.90
N TRP A 245 12.54 1.29 9.05
CA TRP A 245 13.66 1.44 8.11
C TRP A 245 15.00 1.63 8.82
N GLY A 246 16.08 1.20 8.16
CA GLY A 246 17.47 1.46 8.59
C GLY A 246 18.11 0.37 9.45
N GLU A 247 17.45 -0.78 9.60
CA GLU A 247 17.97 -1.94 10.35
C GLU A 247 18.35 -3.12 9.44
N GLN A 248 17.86 -3.17 8.19
CA GLN A 248 18.11 -4.27 7.27
C GLN A 248 18.51 -3.83 5.84
N PRO A 249 19.76 -3.39 5.59
CA PRO A 249 20.89 -3.35 6.51
C PRO A 249 20.92 -2.04 7.31
N LYS A 250 21.77 -2.02 8.35
CA LYS A 250 22.19 -0.76 8.95
C LYS A 250 22.91 0.10 7.93
N THR A 251 22.61 1.39 7.95
CA THR A 251 23.24 2.39 7.08
C THR A 251 23.99 3.43 7.94
N GLU A 252 24.61 4.41 7.30
CA GLU A 252 25.17 5.58 7.98
C GLU A 252 24.09 6.53 8.53
N PHE A 253 22.85 6.40 8.04
CA PHE A 253 21.72 7.19 8.50
C PHE A 253 21.01 6.49 9.69
N PRO A 254 20.47 7.27 10.64
CA PRO A 254 19.76 6.70 11.77
C PRO A 254 18.52 5.93 11.30
N ALA A 255 18.28 4.79 11.94
CA ALA A 255 17.05 4.03 11.75
C ALA A 255 15.83 4.86 12.18
N GLY A 256 14.69 4.64 11.53
CA GLY A 256 13.50 5.47 11.72
C GLY A 256 12.20 4.77 11.38
N ARG A 257 11.10 5.40 11.79
CA ARG A 257 9.74 4.97 11.44
C ARG A 257 9.26 5.70 10.19
N PHE A 258 9.58 5.13 9.04
CA PHE A 258 9.29 5.72 7.75
C PHE A 258 7.87 5.42 7.29
N ASP A 259 7.48 4.16 7.49
CA ASP A 259 6.18 3.65 7.13
C ASP A 259 5.17 3.99 8.23
N LYS A 260 4.02 4.52 7.83
CA LYS A 260 2.95 4.91 8.74
C LYS A 260 1.60 4.49 8.21
N ILE A 261 0.66 4.22 9.12
CA ILE A 261 -0.75 4.05 8.81
C ILE A 261 -1.50 5.19 9.48
N LEU A 262 -2.01 6.11 8.66
CA LEU A 262 -2.71 7.31 9.09
C LEU A 262 -4.20 7.17 8.77
N TYR A 263 -5.09 7.59 9.66
CA TYR A 263 -6.52 7.49 9.43
C TYR A 263 -7.28 8.74 9.87
N LEU A 264 -8.47 8.94 9.30
CA LEU A 264 -9.35 10.04 9.68
C LEU A 264 -10.23 9.64 10.88
N PRO A 265 -9.97 10.16 12.10
CA PRO A 265 -10.67 9.71 13.30
C PRO A 265 -12.14 10.17 13.32
N ARG A 266 -12.91 9.59 14.26
CA ARG A 266 -14.33 9.95 14.54
C ARG A 266 -15.25 9.72 13.35
N LYS A 267 -15.05 8.62 12.63
CA LYS A 267 -15.83 8.23 11.45
C LYS A 267 -16.58 6.90 11.59
N GLY A 268 -16.66 6.35 12.79
CA GLY A 268 -17.39 5.11 13.07
C GLY A 268 -16.61 3.81 12.82
N TYR A 269 -15.33 3.90 12.43
CA TYR A 269 -14.40 2.77 12.37
C TYR A 269 -13.23 2.96 13.34
N ARG A 270 -12.53 1.85 13.60
CA ARG A 270 -11.30 1.80 14.39
C ARG A 270 -10.20 1.20 13.51
N VAL A 271 -8.97 1.56 13.81
CA VAL A 271 -7.79 0.98 13.17
C VAL A 271 -6.87 0.55 14.30
N ASP A 272 -6.50 -0.72 14.31
CA ASP A 272 -5.66 -1.30 15.34
C ASP A 272 -4.20 -0.87 15.15
N GLU A 273 -3.41 -0.99 16.23
CA GLU A 273 -1.99 -0.69 16.18
C GLU A 273 -1.26 -1.75 15.33
N PRO A 274 -0.41 -1.35 14.36
CA PRO A 274 0.22 -2.29 13.44
C PRO A 274 1.31 -3.11 14.11
N GLN A 275 1.70 -4.20 13.45
CA GLN A 275 2.82 -5.05 13.84
C GLN A 275 3.84 -5.05 12.70
N ARG A 276 5.13 -5.10 13.04
CA ARG A 276 6.17 -5.21 12.01
C ARG A 276 6.17 -6.61 11.40
N ILE A 277 6.24 -6.68 10.09
CA ILE A 277 6.38 -7.91 9.30
C ILE A 277 7.68 -7.88 8.49
N GLY A 278 8.12 -9.03 7.99
CA GLY A 278 9.32 -9.11 7.15
C GLY A 278 10.65 -8.84 7.86
N VAL A 279 10.66 -8.78 9.20
CA VAL A 279 11.87 -8.55 10.01
C VAL A 279 12.87 -9.68 9.79
N GLY A 280 14.03 -9.37 9.21
CA GLY A 280 15.08 -10.35 8.94
C GLY A 280 14.76 -11.33 7.81
N LEU A 281 13.75 -11.03 6.99
CA LEU A 281 13.39 -11.88 5.84
C LEU A 281 14.45 -11.74 4.75
N ARG A 282 15.21 -12.82 4.49
CA ARG A 282 16.15 -12.90 3.37
C ARG A 282 15.83 -14.00 2.37
N VAL A 283 16.20 -13.72 1.13
CA VAL A 283 16.29 -14.68 0.03
C VAL A 283 17.73 -15.13 -0.14
N LYS A 284 17.92 -16.41 -0.43
CA LYS A 284 19.24 -16.99 -0.73
C LYS A 284 19.40 -17.16 -2.23
N SER A 285 20.58 -16.84 -2.75
CA SER A 285 20.95 -17.13 -4.13
C SER A 285 22.47 -17.07 -4.26
N GLU A 286 23.05 -18.00 -5.02
CA GLU A 286 24.47 -18.00 -5.38
C GLU A 286 24.85 -16.78 -6.25
N ARG A 287 23.86 -16.09 -6.83
CA ARG A 287 24.08 -14.86 -7.59
C ARG A 287 24.39 -13.64 -6.71
N PHE A 288 24.15 -13.74 -5.40
CA PHE A 288 24.53 -12.68 -4.46
C PHE A 288 25.96 -12.89 -3.97
N PRO A 289 26.80 -11.84 -3.89
CA PRO A 289 28.15 -11.94 -3.33
C PRO A 289 28.18 -12.50 -1.90
N THR A 290 27.15 -12.20 -1.10
CA THR A 290 26.97 -12.65 0.29
C THR A 290 26.16 -13.95 0.40
N GLY A 291 25.74 -14.55 -0.72
CA GLY A 291 24.85 -15.70 -0.79
C GLY A 291 23.38 -15.43 -0.41
N SER A 292 23.06 -14.23 0.07
CA SER A 292 21.69 -13.84 0.42
C SER A 292 21.50 -12.33 0.55
N THR A 293 20.29 -11.85 0.29
CA THR A 293 19.89 -10.45 0.52
C THR A 293 18.52 -10.38 1.20
N TRP A 294 18.21 -9.25 1.83
CA TRP A 294 16.88 -9.00 2.39
C TRP A 294 15.83 -8.85 1.30
N THR A 295 14.58 -9.22 1.58
CA THR A 295 13.49 -9.01 0.61
C THR A 295 13.15 -7.53 0.43
N SER A 296 13.38 -6.72 1.45
CA SER A 296 13.23 -5.27 1.45
C SER A 296 14.18 -4.67 2.49
N ASP A 297 14.60 -3.41 2.32
CA ASP A 297 15.27 -2.65 3.36
C ASP A 297 14.32 -2.06 4.42
N HIS A 298 13.01 -2.15 4.16
CA HIS A 298 11.95 -1.85 5.11
C HIS A 298 11.39 -3.12 5.77
N TYR A 299 10.97 -2.97 7.01
CA TYR A 299 9.94 -3.81 7.62
C TYR A 299 8.57 -3.36 7.13
N GLY A 300 7.71 -4.32 6.78
CA GLY A 300 6.31 -4.00 6.50
C GLY A 300 5.52 -3.76 7.79
N LEU A 301 4.32 -3.22 7.64
CA LEU A 301 3.33 -2.99 8.71
C LEU A 301 2.01 -3.72 8.42
#